data_AF-A0A1Y5D3X4-F1
#
_entry.id   AF-A0A1Y5D3X4-F1
#
_cell.length_a   1.000
_cell.length_b   1.000
_cell.length_c   1.000
_cell.angle_alpha   90.00
_cell.angle_beta   90.00
_cell.angle_gamma   90.00
#
_symmetry.space_group_name_H-M   'P 1'
#
loop_
_entity.id
_entity.type
_entity.pdbx_description
1 polymer ?
#
loop_
_entity_poly.entity_id
_entity_poly.type
_entity_poly.pdbx_seq_one_letter_code
_entity_poly.pdbx_strand_id
1 'polypeptide(L)'
;MFAVLLITVLFVAISVYFYFRSEKLQRDLLISKRELANTQKESIALSKSIALLASSHEDFVKTRLNLLIAKTEQSSEKSDVSLLKPLISNYAIIFRECLTGKGKMQKIIKKCFSNQDPEVFKEFTHKVIKADTKFQRLWGSNNLTGFVSLVESLLIKYDGVKKTDK
;
A
#
# COMPACT_ATOMS: atom_id res chain seq x y z
N MET A 1 15.47 21.31 68.77
CA MET A 1 14.34 20.37 68.56
C MET A 1 13.36 20.83 67.47
N PHE A 2 12.91 22.09 67.45
CA PHE A 2 11.94 22.58 66.44
C PHE A 2 12.38 22.44 64.97
N ALA A 3 13.65 22.73 64.64
CA ALA A 3 14.15 22.58 63.27
C ALA A 3 14.08 21.13 62.75
N VAL A 4 14.37 20.16 63.62
CA VAL A 4 14.30 18.73 63.28
C VAL A 4 12.85 18.31 63.00
N LEU A 5 11.91 18.75 63.83
CA LEU A 5 10.47 18.50 63.61
C LEU A 5 9.98 19.08 62.29
N LEU A 6 10.43 20.29 61.92
CA LEU A 6 10.03 20.96 60.68
C LEU A 6 10.54 20.22 59.45
N ILE A 7 11.79 19.74 59.48
CA ILE A 7 12.38 18.91 58.44
C ILE A 7 11.62 17.58 58.31
N THR A 8 11.26 16.94 59.43
CA THR A 8 10.49 15.68 59.41
C THR A 8 9.11 15.86 58.78
N VAL A 9 8.38 16.92 59.14
CA VAL A 9 7.05 17.21 58.55
C VAL A 9 7.17 17.45 57.05
N LEU A 10 8.16 18.22 56.62
CA LEU A 10 8.40 18.50 55.20
C LEU A 10 8.76 17.23 54.43
N PHE A 11 9.59 16.36 55.01
CA PHE A 11 9.93 15.07 54.42
C PHE A 11 8.70 14.16 54.25
N VAL A 12 7.83 14.08 55.25
CA VAL A 12 6.59 13.30 55.18
C VAL A 12 5.67 13.86 54.09
N ALA A 13 5.47 15.18 54.04
CA ALA A 13 4.63 15.82 53.03
C ALA A 13 5.14 15.55 51.59
N ILE A 14 6.46 15.66 51.38
CA ILE A 14 7.09 15.36 50.09
C ILE A 14 6.93 13.87 49.74
N SER A 15 7.17 12.96 50.69
CA SER A 15 7.05 11.52 50.46
C SER A 15 5.64 11.13 50.04
N VAL A 16 4.63 11.67 50.72
CA VAL A 16 3.21 11.44 50.38
C VAL A 16 2.89 12.00 48.99
N TYR A 17 3.36 13.21 48.67
CA TYR A 17 3.15 13.81 47.35
C TYR A 17 3.77 12.95 46.23
N PHE A 18 5.02 12.51 46.38
CA PHE A 18 5.69 11.67 45.39
C PHE A 18 5.06 10.28 45.26
N TYR A 19 4.54 9.73 46.35
CA TYR A 19 3.80 8.46 46.33
C TYR A 19 2.57 8.56 45.42
N PHE A 20 1.67 9.53 45.68
CA PHE A 20 0.48 9.73 44.86
C PHE A 20 0.80 10.08 43.40
N ARG A 21 1.86 10.87 43.18
CA ARG A 21 2.32 11.21 41.82
C ARG A 21 2.81 9.98 41.07
N SER A 22 3.56 9.10 41.73
CA SER A 22 4.04 7.84 41.13
C SER A 22 2.88 6.90 40.81
N GLU A 23 1.92 6.76 41.72
CA GLU A 23 0.72 5.94 41.50
C GLU A 23 -0.10 6.44 40.30
N LYS A 24 -0.31 7.76 40.20
CA LYS A 24 -0.98 8.36 39.05
C LYS A 24 -0.23 8.05 37.75
N LEU A 25 1.09 8.23 37.73
CA LEU A 25 1.91 7.97 36.56
C LEU A 25 1.88 6.49 36.15
N GLN A 26 1.89 5.57 37.12
CA GLN A 26 1.78 4.14 36.87
C GLN A 26 0.42 3.76 36.25
N ARG A 27 -0.68 4.36 36.76
CA ARG A 27 -2.01 4.16 36.19
C ARG A 27 -2.08 4.69 34.76
N ASP A 28 -1.57 5.89 34.51
CA ASP A 28 -1.54 6.49 33.18
C ASP A 28 -0.72 5.63 32.20
N LEU A 29 0.43 5.12 32.63
CA LEU A 29 1.25 4.19 31.83
C LEU A 29 0.52 2.88 31.52
N LEU A 30 -0.21 2.32 32.49
CA LEU A 30 -0.97 1.09 32.29
C LEU A 30 -2.08 1.29 31.27
N ILE A 31 -2.83 2.40 31.39
CA ILE A 31 -3.88 2.79 30.45
C ILE A 31 -3.28 2.97 29.05
N SER A 32 -2.21 3.76 28.93
CA SER A 32 -1.53 4.00 27.66
C SER A 32 -1.00 2.72 27.01
N LYS A 33 -0.43 1.79 27.79
CA LYS A 33 -0.01 0.47 27.27
C LYS A 33 -1.18 -0.35 26.76
N ARG A 34 -2.32 -0.33 27.46
CA ARG A 34 -3.54 -1.04 27.03
C ARG A 34 -4.09 -0.43 25.74
N GLU A 35 -4.16 0.90 25.66
CA GLU A 35 -4.60 1.61 24.46
C GLU A 35 -3.68 1.30 23.27
N LEU A 36 -2.36 1.35 23.47
CA LEU A 36 -1.40 1.01 22.42
C LEU A 36 -1.56 -0.43 21.92
N ALA A 37 -1.78 -1.38 22.84
CA ALA A 37 -2.03 -2.78 22.47
C ALA A 37 -3.34 -2.95 21.68
N ASN A 38 -4.39 -2.21 22.05
CA ASN A 38 -5.66 -2.22 21.31
C ASN A 38 -5.51 -1.59 19.92
N THR A 39 -4.88 -0.42 19.82
CA THR A 39 -4.56 0.24 18.54
C THR A 39 -3.73 -0.66 17.63
N GLN A 40 -2.77 -1.39 18.19
CA GLN A 40 -1.97 -2.35 17.41
C GLN A 40 -2.84 -3.50 16.87
N LYS A 41 -3.76 -4.05 17.67
CA LYS A 41 -4.70 -5.09 17.22
C LYS A 41 -5.60 -4.58 16.09
N GLU A 42 -6.16 -3.37 16.25
CA GLU A 42 -6.98 -2.72 15.23
C GLU A 42 -6.22 -2.49 13.94
N SER A 43 -4.99 -1.96 14.02
CA SER A 43 -4.12 -1.76 12.86
C SER A 43 -3.82 -3.06 12.10
N ILE A 44 -3.54 -4.16 12.82
CA ILE A 44 -3.35 -5.47 12.21
C ILE A 44 -4.63 -5.96 11.52
N ALA A 45 -5.80 -5.80 12.16
CA ALA A 45 -7.08 -6.19 11.58
C ALA A 45 -7.42 -5.40 10.31
N LEU A 46 -7.17 -4.09 10.32
CA LEU A 46 -7.33 -3.23 9.14
C LEU A 46 -6.38 -3.64 8.02
N SER A 47 -5.09 -3.88 8.32
CA SER A 47 -4.10 -4.33 7.35
C SER A 47 -4.49 -5.67 6.69
N LYS A 48 -5.02 -6.62 7.47
CA LYS A 48 -5.56 -7.89 6.94
C LYS A 48 -6.73 -7.65 5.98
N SER A 49 -7.66 -6.77 6.35
CA SER A 49 -8.81 -6.44 5.51
C SER A 49 -8.38 -5.80 4.18
N ILE A 50 -7.41 -4.89 4.23
CA ILE A 50 -6.83 -4.26 3.04
C ILE A 50 -6.08 -5.27 2.16
N ALA A 51 -5.37 -6.23 2.78
CA ALA A 51 -4.72 -7.31 2.04
C ALA A 51 -5.74 -8.19 1.30
N LEU A 52 -6.87 -8.52 1.94
CA LEU A 52 -7.96 -9.26 1.30
C LEU A 52 -8.55 -8.49 0.12
N LEU A 53 -8.80 -7.19 0.28
CA LEU A 53 -9.25 -6.33 -0.83
C LEU A 53 -8.26 -6.34 -1.99
N ALA A 54 -6.97 -6.19 -1.71
CA ALA A 54 -5.94 -6.22 -2.73
C ALA A 54 -5.91 -7.54 -3.51
N SER A 55 -6.08 -8.68 -2.81
CA SER A 55 -6.17 -10.00 -3.42
C SER A 55 -7.44 -10.16 -4.27
N SER A 56 -8.61 -9.74 -3.79
CA SER A 56 -9.83 -9.77 -4.58
C SER A 56 -9.73 -8.91 -5.85
N HIS A 57 -9.15 -7.71 -5.74
CA HIS A 57 -8.89 -6.86 -6.90
C HIS A 57 -7.91 -7.51 -7.88
N GLU A 58 -6.86 -8.17 -7.39
CA GLU A 58 -5.95 -8.94 -8.24
C GLU A 58 -6.69 -10.01 -9.04
N ASP A 59 -7.59 -10.76 -8.41
CA ASP A 59 -8.37 -11.82 -9.09
C ASP A 59 -9.31 -11.25 -10.15
N PHE A 60 -9.96 -10.10 -9.89
CA PHE A 60 -10.79 -9.42 -10.89
C PHE A 60 -9.97 -8.94 -12.09
N VAL A 61 -8.82 -8.31 -11.83
CA VAL A 61 -7.92 -7.79 -12.86
C VAL A 61 -7.30 -8.94 -13.68
N LYS A 62 -6.92 -10.05 -13.04
CA LYS A 62 -6.45 -11.28 -13.72
C LYS A 62 -7.52 -11.87 -14.62
N THR A 63 -8.75 -12.02 -14.12
CA THR A 63 -9.87 -12.53 -14.91
C THR A 63 -10.08 -11.67 -16.16
N ARG A 64 -10.09 -10.34 -16.02
CA ARG A 64 -10.21 -9.41 -17.14
C ARG A 64 -9.04 -9.52 -18.12
N LEU A 65 -7.81 -9.63 -17.63
CA LEU A 65 -6.65 -9.83 -18.49
C LEU A 65 -6.75 -11.14 -19.30
N ASN A 66 -7.15 -12.24 -18.67
CA ASN A 66 -7.29 -13.53 -19.35
C ASN A 66 -8.35 -13.46 -20.46
N LEU A 67 -9.47 -12.77 -20.21
CA LEU A 67 -10.48 -12.52 -21.23
C LEU A 67 -9.92 -11.66 -22.38
N LEU A 68 -9.09 -10.66 -22.08
CA LEU A 68 -8.43 -9.85 -23.12
C LEU A 68 -7.45 -10.69 -23.94
N ILE A 69 -6.59 -11.49 -23.29
CA ILE A 69 -5.65 -12.37 -23.97
C ILE A 69 -6.39 -13.29 -24.95
N ALA A 70 -7.48 -13.91 -24.51
CA ALA A 70 -8.31 -14.78 -25.35
C ALA A 70 -8.93 -14.03 -26.55
N LYS A 71 -9.37 -12.78 -26.38
CA LYS A 71 -9.91 -11.94 -27.47
C LYS A 71 -8.84 -11.49 -28.46
N THR A 72 -7.61 -11.30 -27.98
CA THR A 72 -6.50 -10.65 -28.70
C THR A 72 -5.56 -11.69 -29.35
N GLU A 73 -5.83 -13.00 -29.22
CA GLU A 73 -4.95 -14.09 -29.69
C GLU A 73 -4.52 -14.00 -31.16
N GLN A 74 -5.33 -13.36 -32.02
CA GLN A 74 -5.09 -13.19 -33.47
C GLN A 74 -4.77 -11.75 -33.90
N SER A 75 -4.69 -10.79 -32.97
CA SER A 75 -4.41 -9.38 -33.29
C SER A 75 -2.94 -9.02 -33.07
N SER A 76 -2.46 -7.94 -33.72
CA SER A 76 -1.10 -7.45 -33.50
C SER A 76 -0.84 -6.94 -32.08
N GLU A 77 -1.89 -6.70 -31.29
CA GLU A 77 -1.80 -6.21 -29.91
C GLU A 77 -1.50 -7.30 -28.87
N LYS A 78 -1.40 -8.56 -29.30
CA LYS A 78 -1.09 -9.69 -28.40
C LYS A 78 0.22 -9.48 -27.64
N SER A 79 1.21 -8.88 -28.29
CA SER A 79 2.49 -8.54 -27.69
C SER A 79 2.31 -7.53 -26.55
N ASP A 80 1.51 -6.50 -26.76
CA ASP A 80 1.32 -5.43 -25.78
C ASP A 80 0.47 -5.89 -24.59
N VAL A 81 -0.59 -6.67 -24.81
CA VAL A 81 -1.40 -7.26 -23.73
C VAL A 81 -0.58 -8.24 -22.88
N SER A 82 0.36 -8.97 -23.50
CA SER A 82 1.25 -9.88 -22.76
C SER A 82 2.20 -9.15 -21.81
N LEU A 83 2.61 -7.91 -22.14
CA LEU A 83 3.45 -7.07 -21.28
C LEU A 83 2.74 -6.64 -19.97
N LEU A 84 1.41 -6.73 -19.90
CA LEU A 84 0.66 -6.43 -18.67
C LEU A 84 0.71 -7.59 -17.66
N LYS A 85 1.06 -8.81 -18.09
CA LYS A 85 1.01 -10.00 -17.24
C LYS A 85 1.86 -9.88 -15.98
N PRO A 86 3.13 -9.42 -16.01
CA PRO A 86 3.94 -9.28 -14.80
C PRO A 86 3.41 -8.20 -13.85
N LEU A 87 2.76 -7.16 -14.39
CA LEU A 87 2.12 -6.11 -13.59
C LEU A 87 0.92 -6.67 -12.82
N ILE A 88 0.06 -7.41 -13.52
CA ILE A 88 -1.22 -7.93 -12.97
C ILE A 88 -0.98 -9.12 -12.05
N SER A 89 -0.02 -10.00 -12.36
CA SER A 89 0.33 -11.14 -11.49
C SER A 89 0.93 -10.73 -10.14
N ASN A 90 1.39 -9.48 -10.02
CA ASN A 90 1.98 -8.94 -8.80
C ASN A 90 1.10 -7.83 -8.19
N TYR A 91 -0.18 -7.74 -8.58
CA TYR A 91 -1.05 -6.63 -8.21
C TYR A 91 -1.14 -6.45 -6.69
N ALA A 92 -1.47 -7.49 -5.90
CA ALA A 92 -1.61 -7.35 -4.46
C ALA A 92 -0.28 -7.02 -3.77
N ILE A 93 0.86 -7.43 -4.34
CA ILE A 93 2.18 -7.06 -3.83
C ILE A 93 2.43 -5.57 -4.07
N ILE A 94 2.24 -5.09 -5.30
CA ILE A 94 2.41 -3.68 -5.66
C ILE A 94 1.46 -2.80 -4.85
N PHE A 95 0.21 -3.21 -4.71
CA PHE A 95 -0.82 -2.50 -3.94
C PHE A 95 -0.42 -2.32 -2.47
N ARG A 96 -0.03 -3.42 -1.80
CA ARG A 96 0.41 -3.38 -0.39
C ARG A 96 1.68 -2.57 -0.19
N GLU A 97 2.66 -2.69 -1.09
CA GLU A 97 3.89 -1.91 -1.04
C GLU A 97 3.65 -0.41 -1.31
N CYS A 98 2.65 -0.06 -2.12
CA CYS A 98 2.26 1.33 -2.31
C CYS A 98 1.61 1.92 -1.05
N LEU A 99 0.87 1.12 -0.29
CA LEU A 99 0.27 1.53 0.99
C LEU A 99 1.32 1.76 2.08
N THR A 100 2.31 0.87 2.20
CA THR A 100 3.32 0.94 3.27
C THR A 100 4.52 1.82 2.88
N GLY A 101 4.89 1.86 1.60
CA GLY A 101 6.14 2.44 1.08
C GLY A 101 6.10 3.91 0.70
N LYS A 102 5.19 4.71 1.29
CA LYS A 102 4.94 6.13 0.91
C LYS A 102 4.62 6.30 -0.59
N GLY A 103 3.87 5.36 -1.17
CA GLY A 103 3.38 5.47 -2.55
C GLY A 103 4.36 5.12 -3.66
N LYS A 104 5.59 4.64 -3.42
CA LYS A 104 6.61 4.42 -4.49
C LYS A 104 6.30 3.26 -5.47
N MET A 105 5.22 3.37 -6.23
CA MET A 105 4.73 2.46 -7.25
C MET A 105 5.80 2.09 -8.28
N GLN A 106 6.47 3.08 -8.87
CA GLN A 106 7.44 2.83 -9.94
C GLN A 106 8.60 1.94 -9.48
N LYS A 107 9.05 2.13 -8.24
CA LYS A 107 10.14 1.34 -7.64
C LYS A 107 9.71 -0.11 -7.46
N ILE A 108 8.51 -0.35 -6.93
CA ILE A 108 8.04 -1.72 -6.71
C ILE A 108 7.70 -2.42 -8.02
N ILE A 109 7.06 -1.73 -8.98
CA ILE A 109 6.79 -2.30 -10.31
C ILE A 109 8.10 -2.68 -10.99
N LYS A 110 9.11 -1.80 -10.98
CA LYS A 110 10.44 -2.14 -11.51
C LYS A 110 11.01 -3.40 -10.85
N LYS A 111 10.90 -3.54 -9.53
CA LYS A 111 11.36 -4.73 -8.80
C LYS A 111 10.61 -5.99 -9.24
N CYS A 112 9.29 -5.93 -9.39
CA CYS A 112 8.47 -7.06 -9.85
C CYS A 112 8.85 -7.52 -11.26
N PHE A 113 9.15 -6.60 -12.18
CA PHE A 113 9.61 -6.93 -13.53
C PHE A 113 11.07 -7.40 -13.55
N SER A 114 11.95 -6.79 -12.74
CA SER A 114 13.38 -7.16 -12.71
C SER A 114 13.63 -8.58 -12.20
N ASN A 115 12.69 -9.15 -11.42
CA ASN A 115 12.75 -10.55 -11.01
C ASN A 115 12.50 -11.54 -12.18
N GLN A 116 11.98 -11.06 -13.31
CA GLN A 116 11.73 -11.87 -14.51
C GLN A 116 12.75 -11.52 -15.61
N ASP A 117 12.81 -10.25 -16.01
CA ASP A 117 13.76 -9.73 -17.01
C ASP A 117 13.80 -8.17 -16.99
N PRO A 118 14.97 -7.53 -16.81
CA PRO A 118 15.12 -6.08 -16.91
C PRO A 118 14.71 -5.47 -18.25
N GLU A 119 14.80 -6.22 -19.35
CA GLU A 119 14.46 -5.74 -20.70
C GLU A 119 12.94 -5.57 -20.86
N VAL A 120 12.16 -6.50 -20.31
CA VAL A 120 10.68 -6.46 -20.33
C VAL A 120 10.14 -5.21 -19.62
N PHE A 121 10.81 -4.76 -18.54
CA PHE A 121 10.43 -3.50 -17.88
C PHE A 121 10.63 -2.28 -18.78
N LYS A 122 11.74 -2.23 -19.53
CA LYS A 122 12.02 -1.13 -20.46
C LYS A 122 11.02 -1.14 -21.61
N GLU A 123 10.72 -2.33 -22.13
CA GLU A 123 9.73 -2.50 -23.20
C GLU A 123 8.34 -2.08 -22.75
N PHE A 124 7.87 -2.52 -21.58
CA PHE A 124 6.61 -2.07 -20.99
C PHE A 124 6.58 -0.54 -20.84
N THR A 125 7.64 0.05 -20.31
CA THR A 125 7.69 1.51 -20.11
C THR A 125 7.66 2.25 -21.45
N HIS A 126 8.34 1.74 -22.49
CA HIS A 126 8.41 2.40 -23.79
C HIS A 126 7.14 2.20 -24.62
N LYS A 127 6.69 0.96 -24.80
CA LYS A 127 5.55 0.60 -25.65
C LYS A 127 4.20 0.87 -25.00
N VAL A 128 4.09 0.68 -23.69
CA VAL A 128 2.80 0.81 -22.99
C VAL A 128 2.69 2.18 -22.32
N ILE A 129 3.62 2.54 -21.44
CA ILE A 129 3.50 3.77 -20.65
C ILE A 129 3.76 5.02 -21.50
N LYS A 130 4.87 5.06 -22.25
CA LYS A 130 5.23 6.25 -23.04
C LYS A 130 4.33 6.47 -24.26
N ALA A 131 3.61 5.45 -24.72
CA ALA A 131 2.72 5.57 -25.87
C ALA A 131 1.49 6.46 -25.64
N ASP A 132 1.12 6.74 -24.38
CA ASP A 132 -0.06 7.55 -24.06
C ASP A 132 0.23 8.55 -22.92
N THR A 133 -0.04 9.83 -23.16
CA THR A 133 0.15 10.92 -22.19
C THR A 133 -0.66 10.71 -20.91
N LYS A 134 -1.85 10.08 -21.00
CA LYS A 134 -2.66 9.71 -19.84
C LYS A 134 -1.94 8.69 -18.97
N PHE A 135 -1.33 7.66 -19.57
CA PHE A 135 -0.57 6.66 -18.82
C PHE A 135 0.70 7.23 -18.22
N GLN A 136 1.40 8.12 -18.93
CA GLN A 136 2.55 8.83 -18.37
C GLN A 136 2.16 9.65 -17.13
N ARG A 137 1.03 10.35 -17.16
CA ARG A 137 0.53 11.12 -16.01
C ARG A 137 0.19 10.21 -14.82
N LEU A 138 -0.54 9.12 -15.06
CA LEU A 138 -0.89 8.16 -14.01
C LEU A 138 0.36 7.47 -13.44
N TRP A 139 1.31 7.12 -14.31
CA TRP A 139 2.62 6.59 -13.94
C TRP A 139 3.41 7.57 -13.07
N GLY A 140 3.43 8.86 -13.44
CA GLY A 140 4.11 9.93 -12.74
C GLY A 140 3.55 10.24 -11.35
N SER A 141 2.25 10.00 -11.14
CA SER A 141 1.62 10.21 -9.82
C SER A 141 2.24 9.36 -8.71
N ASN A 142 2.83 8.21 -9.08
CA ASN A 142 3.65 7.35 -8.24
C ASN A 142 3.07 7.22 -6.81
N ASN A 143 1.84 6.70 -6.75
CA ASN A 143 1.10 6.40 -5.53
C ASN A 143 0.08 5.28 -5.80
N LEU A 144 -0.61 4.82 -4.76
CA LEU A 144 -1.60 3.74 -4.86
C LEU A 144 -2.73 4.06 -5.85
N THR A 145 -3.32 5.26 -5.74
CA THR A 145 -4.41 5.68 -6.62
C THR A 145 -3.97 5.71 -8.08
N GLY A 146 -2.73 6.17 -8.33
CA GLY A 146 -2.05 6.11 -9.61
C GLY A 146 -1.95 4.70 -10.17
N PHE A 147 -1.52 3.75 -9.33
CA PHE A 147 -1.42 2.34 -9.69
C PHE A 147 -2.78 1.75 -10.09
N VAL A 148 -3.78 1.87 -9.23
CA VAL A 148 -5.12 1.33 -9.47
C VAL A 148 -5.71 1.92 -10.76
N SER A 149 -5.62 3.24 -10.92
CA SER A 149 -6.13 3.96 -12.09
C SER A 149 -5.38 3.61 -13.37
N LEU A 150 -4.07 3.37 -13.29
CA LEU A 150 -3.25 2.96 -14.42
C LEU A 150 -3.66 1.57 -14.89
N VAL A 151 -3.75 0.59 -13.99
CA VAL A 151 -4.16 -0.78 -14.32
C VAL A 151 -5.55 -0.78 -14.96
N GLU A 152 -6.51 -0.05 -14.38
CA GLU A 152 -7.85 0.05 -14.96
C GLU A 152 -7.85 0.70 -16.34
N SER A 153 -7.12 1.82 -16.49
CA SER A 153 -7.05 2.52 -17.77
C SER A 153 -6.37 1.68 -18.86
N LEU A 154 -5.38 0.85 -18.49
CA LEU A 154 -4.73 -0.09 -19.39
C LEU A 154 -5.70 -1.18 -19.85
N LEU A 155 -6.42 -1.80 -18.91
CA LEU A 155 -7.42 -2.82 -19.25
C LEU A 155 -8.52 -2.24 -20.15
N ILE A 156 -9.02 -1.03 -19.87
CA ILE A 156 -10.03 -0.37 -20.70
C ILE A 156 -9.52 -0.08 -22.11
N LYS A 157 -8.28 0.40 -22.25
CA LYS A 157 -7.70 0.69 -23.57
C LYS A 157 -7.72 -0.55 -24.47
N TYR A 158 -7.25 -1.68 -23.95
CA TYR A 158 -7.20 -2.93 -24.72
C TYR A 158 -8.56 -3.63 -24.85
N ASP A 159 -9.54 -3.35 -23.97
CA ASP A 159 -10.92 -3.85 -24.12
C ASP A 159 -11.74 -3.01 -25.12
N GLY A 160 -11.41 -1.73 -25.29
CA GLY A 160 -12.14 -0.75 -26.11
C GLY A 160 -11.91 -0.81 -27.63
N VAL A 161 -10.94 -1.59 -28.12
CA VAL A 161 -10.54 -1.61 -29.54
C VAL A 161 -11.62 -2.17 -30.49
N LYS A 162 -12.75 -2.69 -29.97
CA LYS A 162 -13.88 -3.17 -30.80
C LYS A 162 -15.04 -2.19 -31.02
N LYS A 163 -14.97 -0.92 -30.60
CA LYS A 163 -16.13 0.02 -30.75
C LYS A 163 -16.04 1.05 -31.88
N THR A 164 -15.00 1.06 -32.70
CA THR A 164 -14.88 1.98 -33.86
C THR A 164 -14.61 1.23 -35.16
N ASP A 165 -15.47 0.25 -35.45
CA ASP A 165 -15.72 -0.23 -36.81
C ASP A 165 -17.22 -0.45 -36.93
N LYS A 166 -17.96 0.64 -37.14
CA LYS A 166 -19.30 0.67 -37.72
C LYS A 166 -19.58 2.05 -38.27
#